data_AF-A0A2A4UGP3-F1
#
_entry.id   AF-A0A2A4UGP3-F1
#
_cell.length_a   1.000
_cell.length_b   1.000
_cell.length_c   1.000
_cell.angle_alpha   90.00
_cell.angle_beta   90.00
_cell.angle_gamma   90.00
#
_symmetry.space_group_name_H-M   'P 1'
#
loop_
_entity.id
_entity.type
_entity.pdbx_description
1 polymer ?
#
loop_
_entity_poly.entity_id
_entity_poly.type
_entity_poly.pdbx_seq_one_letter_code
_entity_poly.pdbx_strand_id
1 'polypeptide(L)'
;MSLTKRNIRMVNGVQYHKVDDQGLHLEMDGELKVLAVDTVILCAGQESQRELVADLEHAGCPVHVVGGADVAAELDAKQAIDQSARLAAII
;
A
#
# COMPACT_ATOMS: atom_id res chain seq x y z
N MET A 1 20.39 6.74 10.08
CA MET A 1 20.35 8.18 9.76
C MET A 1 18.88 8.60 9.62
N SER A 2 18.47 9.70 10.24
CA SER A 2 17.06 10.15 10.21
C SER A 2 16.72 10.89 8.90
N LEU A 3 15.47 10.78 8.43
CA LEU A 3 14.92 11.53 7.29
C LEU A 3 15.06 13.05 7.48
N THR A 4 14.96 13.52 8.72
CA THR A 4 15.20 14.94 9.08
C THR A 4 16.62 15.41 8.78
N LYS A 5 17.64 14.53 8.80
CA LYS A 5 19.01 14.89 8.42
C LYS A 5 19.20 15.06 6.91
N ARG A 6 18.17 14.77 6.11
CA ARG A 6 18.15 14.88 4.64
C ARG A 6 17.21 16.00 4.16
N ASN A 7 16.84 16.93 5.05
CA ASN A 7 15.94 18.06 4.74
C ASN A 7 14.57 17.64 4.18
N ILE A 8 14.06 16.46 4.59
CA ILE A 8 12.72 16.01 4.24
C ILE A 8 11.70 16.70 5.15
N ARG A 9 10.66 17.29 4.55
CA ARG A 9 9.53 17.88 5.28
C ARG A 9 8.44 16.83 5.48
N MET A 10 8.15 16.50 6.73
CA MET A 10 7.05 15.62 7.12
C MET A 10 5.87 16.49 7.56
N VAL A 11 4.68 16.22 7.03
CA VAL A 11 3.46 16.94 7.40
C VAL A 11 2.38 15.90 7.71
N ASN A 12 1.74 16.03 8.87
CA ASN A 12 0.69 15.13 9.35
C ASN A 12 -0.63 15.90 9.48
N GLY A 13 -1.74 15.19 9.66
CA GLY A 13 -3.05 15.82 9.92
C GLY A 13 -3.60 16.58 8.72
N VAL A 14 -3.23 16.18 7.51
CA VAL A 14 -3.70 16.79 6.26
C VAL A 14 -4.90 16.03 5.70
N GLN A 15 -5.81 16.75 5.06
CA GLN A 15 -6.82 16.16 4.18
C GLN A 15 -6.44 16.44 2.72
N TYR A 16 -6.40 15.41 1.89
CA TYR A 16 -6.08 15.56 0.47
C TYR A 16 -7.37 15.84 -0.32
N HIS A 17 -7.33 16.87 -1.16
CA HIS A 17 -8.51 17.29 -1.94
C HIS A 17 -8.40 16.86 -3.40
N LYS A 18 -7.33 17.24 -4.09
CA LYS A 18 -7.12 16.92 -5.51
C LYS A 18 -5.65 17.09 -5.94
N VAL A 19 -5.35 16.59 -7.13
CA VAL A 19 -4.10 16.84 -7.86
C VAL A 19 -4.46 17.47 -9.21
N ASP A 20 -3.81 18.56 -9.57
CA ASP A 20 -3.94 19.20 -10.88
C ASP A 20 -2.61 19.88 -11.29
N ASP A 21 -2.63 20.67 -12.36
CA ASP A 21 -1.44 21.36 -12.90
C ASP A 21 -0.77 22.33 -11.91
N GLN A 22 -1.48 22.76 -10.86
CA GLN A 22 -0.90 23.61 -9.81
C GLN A 22 -0.19 22.78 -8.72
N GLY A 23 -0.40 21.47 -8.68
CA GLY A 23 0.20 20.52 -7.74
C GLY A 23 -0.81 19.82 -6.84
N LEU A 24 -0.41 19.52 -5.60
CA LEU A 24 -1.23 18.80 -4.62
C LEU A 24 -2.02 19.77 -3.75
N HIS A 25 -3.35 19.71 -3.83
CA HIS A 25 -4.27 20.49 -3.01
C HIS A 25 -4.57 19.71 -1.73
N LEU A 26 -4.34 20.35 -0.59
CA LEU A 26 -4.57 19.77 0.72
C LEU A 26 -5.15 20.82 1.68
N GLU A 27 -5.76 20.34 2.74
CA GLU A 27 -6.20 21.15 3.88
C GLU A 27 -5.39 20.75 5.11
N MET A 28 -4.94 21.75 5.86
CA MET A 28 -4.23 21.55 7.12
C MET A 28 -4.67 22.63 8.09
N ASP A 29 -5.11 22.23 9.27
CA ASP A 29 -5.63 23.13 10.31
C ASP A 29 -6.79 24.03 9.83
N GLY A 30 -7.65 23.50 8.94
CA GLY A 30 -8.78 24.25 8.36
C GLY A 30 -8.41 25.21 7.22
N GLU A 31 -7.13 25.27 6.84
CA GLU A 31 -6.66 26.12 5.73
C GLU A 31 -6.35 25.29 4.48
N LEU A 32 -6.93 25.69 3.35
CA LEU A 32 -6.59 25.14 2.04
C LEU A 32 -5.22 25.64 1.57
N LYS A 33 -4.39 24.71 1.10
CA LYS A 33 -3.02 24.95 0.62
C LYS A 33 -2.76 24.16 -0.65
N VAL A 34 -1.95 24.72 -1.53
CA VAL A 34 -1.46 24.03 -2.72
C VAL A 34 0.05 23.84 -2.58
N LEU A 35 0.49 22.59 -2.61
CA LEU A 35 1.90 22.25 -2.74
C LEU A 35 2.24 22.19 -4.23
N ALA A 36 2.91 23.23 -4.73
CA ALA A 36 3.44 23.25 -6.08
C ALA A 36 4.61 22.26 -6.19
N VAL A 37 4.31 21.06 -6.67
CA VAL A 37 5.27 19.95 -6.82
C VAL A 37 5.18 19.39 -8.23
N ASP A 38 6.31 18.97 -8.77
CA ASP A 38 6.38 18.37 -10.12
C ASP A 38 5.87 16.93 -10.14
N THR A 39 5.90 16.24 -8.99
CA THR A 39 5.57 14.82 -8.90
C THR A 39 4.87 14.53 -7.59
N VAL A 40 3.75 13.79 -7.69
CA VAL A 40 3.04 13.23 -6.55
C VAL A 40 3.19 11.71 -6.61
N ILE A 41 3.79 11.13 -5.57
CA ILE A 41 3.95 9.69 -5.43
C ILE A 41 2.90 9.19 -4.44
N LEU A 42 2.01 8.32 -4.88
CA LEU A 42 0.95 7.75 -4.05
C LEU A 42 1.46 6.50 -3.32
N CYS A 43 1.70 6.64 -2.02
CA CYS A 43 2.06 5.53 -1.13
C CYS A 43 0.93 5.27 -0.13
N ALA A 44 -0.30 5.06 -0.62
CA ALA A 44 -1.53 5.02 0.19
C ALA A 44 -1.91 3.62 0.70
N GLY A 45 -0.94 2.71 0.81
CA GLY A 45 -1.18 1.32 1.20
C GLY A 45 -1.34 0.40 -0.01
N GLN A 46 -1.88 -0.81 0.25
CA GLN A 46 -1.94 -1.92 -0.68
C GLN A 46 -3.25 -2.69 -0.50
N GLU A 47 -3.75 -3.28 -1.58
CA GLU A 47 -4.91 -4.18 -1.58
C GLU A 47 -4.49 -5.61 -1.96
N SER A 48 -5.22 -6.60 -1.45
CA SER A 48 -4.92 -8.01 -1.75
C SER A 48 -5.30 -8.34 -3.20
N GLN A 49 -4.34 -8.80 -4.00
CA GLN A 49 -4.57 -9.20 -5.38
C GLN A 49 -5.02 -10.67 -5.45
N ARG A 50 -6.33 -10.91 -5.62
CA ARG A 50 -6.95 -12.26 -5.60
C ARG A 50 -7.68 -12.67 -6.88
N GLU A 51 -7.58 -11.89 -7.94
CA GLU A 51 -8.36 -12.09 -9.19
C GLU A 51 -8.28 -13.53 -9.75
N LEU A 52 -7.10 -14.16 -9.72
CA LEU A 52 -6.94 -15.52 -10.26
C LEU A 52 -7.57 -16.63 -9.41
N VAL A 53 -7.92 -16.39 -8.15
CA VAL A 53 -8.34 -17.46 -7.23
C VAL A 53 -9.60 -18.15 -7.75
N ALA A 54 -10.62 -17.38 -8.11
CA ALA A 54 -11.90 -17.91 -8.57
C ALA A 54 -11.76 -18.70 -9.89
N ASP A 55 -10.94 -18.20 -10.83
CA ASP A 55 -10.73 -18.86 -12.13
C ASP A 55 -9.99 -20.19 -11.96
N LEU A 56 -9.00 -20.24 -11.07
CA LEU A 56 -8.25 -21.48 -10.78
C LEU A 56 -9.13 -22.50 -10.06
N GLU A 57 -9.94 -22.06 -9.09
CA GLU A 57 -10.93 -22.92 -8.42
C GLU A 57 -11.94 -23.49 -9.43
N HIS A 58 -12.44 -22.67 -10.36
CA HIS A 58 -13.38 -23.11 -11.40
C HIS A 58 -12.76 -24.12 -12.38
N ALA A 59 -11.46 -23.99 -12.65
CA ALA A 59 -10.69 -24.94 -13.44
C ALA A 59 -10.40 -26.27 -12.70
N GLY A 60 -10.80 -26.41 -11.44
CA GLY A 60 -10.53 -27.58 -10.62
C GLY A 60 -9.08 -27.69 -10.13
N CYS A 61 -8.33 -26.59 -10.18
CA CYS A 61 -6.98 -26.55 -9.64
C CYS A 61 -7.03 -26.46 -8.10
N PRO A 62 -6.18 -27.19 -7.37
CA PRO A 62 -5.94 -26.91 -5.95
C PRO A 62 -5.29 -25.53 -5.80
N VAL A 63 -5.90 -24.66 -4.97
CA VAL A 63 -5.43 -23.29 -4.75
C VAL A 63 -5.12 -23.06 -3.27
N HIS A 64 -3.99 -22.41 -3.01
CA HIS A 64 -3.66 -21.85 -1.71
C HIS A 64 -3.26 -20.39 -1.87
N VAL A 65 -3.75 -19.53 -0.98
CA VAL A 65 -3.46 -18.09 -0.99
C VAL A 65 -2.57 -17.76 0.21
N VAL A 66 -1.43 -17.12 -0.03
CA VAL A 66 -0.45 -16.73 1.00
C VAL A 66 0.11 -15.34 0.72
N GLY A 67 0.73 -14.73 1.72
CA GLY A 67 1.39 -13.44 1.62
C GLY A 67 0.41 -12.34 1.23
N GLY A 68 0.86 -11.42 0.37
CA GLY A 68 0.10 -10.20 0.05
C GLY A 68 -1.20 -10.47 -0.70
N ALA A 69 -1.28 -11.60 -1.39
CA ALA A 69 -2.51 -12.06 -2.01
C ALA A 69 -3.54 -12.48 -0.94
N ASP A 70 -3.10 -12.98 0.21
CA ASP A 70 -4.00 -13.25 1.33
C ASP A 70 -4.34 -11.91 2.00
N VAL A 71 -3.42 -11.33 2.77
CA VAL A 71 -3.66 -10.05 3.44
C VAL A 71 -2.57 -9.09 3.01
N ALA A 72 -2.92 -8.03 2.29
CA ALA A 72 -1.98 -6.98 1.88
C ALA A 72 -1.83 -5.87 2.93
N ALA A 73 -2.86 -5.62 3.74
CA ALA A 73 -2.81 -4.58 4.76
C ALA A 73 -1.77 -4.95 5.83
N GLU A 74 -0.74 -4.11 5.98
CA GLU A 74 0.35 -4.25 6.96
C GLU A 74 1.27 -5.47 6.78
N LEU A 75 1.17 -6.19 5.66
CA LEU A 75 2.00 -7.37 5.46
C LEU A 75 3.46 -7.01 5.21
N ASP A 76 4.31 -7.40 6.15
CA ASP A 76 5.75 -7.43 5.93
C ASP A 76 6.20 -8.76 5.31
N ALA A 77 7.42 -8.78 4.76
CA ALA A 77 7.98 -9.98 4.16
C ALA A 77 8.04 -11.17 5.14
N LYS A 78 8.15 -10.91 6.45
CA LYS A 78 8.29 -11.95 7.46
C LYS A 78 7.00 -12.74 7.61
N GLN A 79 5.84 -12.09 7.64
CA GLN A 79 4.56 -12.78 7.72
C GLN A 79 4.28 -13.62 6.47
N ALA A 80 4.59 -13.09 5.27
CA ALA A 80 4.46 -13.86 4.03
C ALA A 80 5.30 -15.15 4.06
N ILE A 81 6.54 -15.05 4.56
CA ILE A 81 7.46 -16.18 4.69
C ILE A 81 6.94 -17.20 5.72
N ASP A 82 6.51 -16.76 6.90
CA ASP A 82 6.00 -17.67 7.95
C ASP A 82 4.75 -18.42 7.48
N GLN A 83 3.79 -17.72 6.85
CA GLN A 83 2.58 -18.32 6.30
C GLN A 83 2.91 -19.39 5.25
N SER A 84 3.78 -19.05 4.31
CA SER A 84 4.19 -19.98 3.24
C SER A 84 4.95 -21.19 3.79
N ALA A 85 5.84 -20.98 4.76
CA ALA A 85 6.61 -22.04 5.39
C ALA A 85 5.72 -23.02 6.16
N ARG A 86 4.71 -22.52 6.89
CA ARG A 86 3.73 -23.36 7.59
C ARG A 86 2.86 -24.15 6.63
N LEU A 87 2.38 -23.51 5.56
CA LEU A 87 1.59 -24.19 4.53
C LEU A 87 2.39 -25.33 3.90
N ALA A 88 3.64 -25.07 3.50
CA ALA A 88 4.50 -26.08 2.89
C ALA A 88 4.77 -27.30 3.79
N ALA A 89 4.66 -27.17 5.11
CA ALA A 89 4.88 -28.27 6.05
C ALA A 89 3.67 -29.22 6.18
N ILE A 90 2.49 -28.83 5.68
CA ILE A 90 1.23 -29.57 5.87
C ILE A 90 0.58 -30.05 4.57
N ILE A 91 1.15 -29.71 3.41
CA ILE A 91 0.71 -30.15 2.08
C ILE A 91 1.64 -31.23 1.54
#